data_AF-A0AAU4UN86-F1
#
_entry.id   AF-A0AAU4UN86-F1
#
_cell.length_a   1.000
_cell.length_b   1.000
_cell.length_c   1.000
_cell.angle_alpha   90.00
_cell.angle_beta   90.00
_cell.angle_gamma   90.00
#
_symmetry.space_group_name_H-M   'P 1'
#
loop_
_entity.id
_entity.type
_entity.pdbx_description
1 polymer ?
#
loop_
_entity_poly.entity_id
_entity_poly.type
_entity_poly.pdbx_seq_one_letter_code
_entity_poly.pdbx_strand_id
1 'polypeptide(L)'
;MIENDVGNGPAAQLGDPAPQTCIRAARQAAQLAVAAADEAMNAVCRSRSGDTTRLEEVMHAAHKEACEAEQYANWAEQWEADGVAAYVLARYAAHAVDAAVRAQATAGLEVTAAALRTALQRRLTPEEQAERESTRRREEARCEAEERAATGMDRDNRGRVSMNAYFAEDFVPQLGWTAGHVRVLEAAETGRLYRHDGQVRWAPQPGAWSGGRRVSRERTQALHAARFLAAVPRRDGTVVLILSPMGQVALELVRLYPAGLYETDRAAYEARYARVARRGRSREDTKAAARRLPLLSSSALRLYRRPVTLVEQEERAQREAETQWEEEGGYCFGVEMPRPVAEARVESAPVKPLRDASGAHPSSPGTPGLVRTGR
;
A
#
# COMPACT_ATOMS: atom_id res chain seq x y z
N MET A 1 14.66 -14.60 15.47
CA MET A 1 13.65 -13.87 16.26
C MET A 1 12.42 -14.73 16.25
N ILE A 2 12.12 -15.31 17.41
CA ILE A 2 11.00 -16.21 17.63
C ILE A 2 9.85 -15.28 18.05
N GLU A 3 8.89 -15.05 17.17
CA GLU A 3 7.64 -14.42 17.58
C GLU A 3 6.81 -15.49 18.28
N ASN A 4 6.57 -15.25 19.57
CA ASN A 4 5.70 -16.04 20.41
C ASN A 4 4.29 -15.95 19.83
N ASP A 5 3.84 -17.04 19.24
CA ASP A 5 2.45 -17.34 18.96
C ASP A 5 1.74 -17.59 20.30
N VAL A 6 1.47 -16.49 21.02
CA VAL A 6 0.55 -16.51 22.15
C VAL A 6 -0.81 -16.70 21.54
N GLY A 7 -1.27 -17.95 21.53
CA GLY A 7 -2.61 -18.36 21.17
C GLY A 7 -3.64 -17.55 21.95
N ASN A 8 -4.06 -16.44 21.35
CA ASN A 8 -5.36 -15.86 21.59
C ASN A 8 -6.35 -16.86 20.96
N GLY A 9 -6.75 -17.87 21.74
CA GLY A 9 -7.92 -18.68 21.40
C GLY A 9 -9.08 -17.73 21.04
N PRO A 10 -9.95 -18.08 20.08
CA PRO A 10 -10.98 -17.17 19.61
C PRO A 10 -11.78 -16.69 20.82
N ALA A 11 -11.67 -15.39 21.12
CA ALA A 11 -12.46 -14.75 22.15
C ALA A 11 -13.92 -15.14 21.90
N ALA A 12 -14.55 -15.81 22.86
CA ALA A 12 -15.89 -16.35 22.70
C ALA A 12 -16.79 -15.22 22.22
N GLN A 13 -17.27 -15.31 20.97
CA GLN A 13 -18.09 -14.26 20.39
C GLN A 13 -19.41 -14.22 21.16
N LEU A 14 -19.65 -13.09 21.83
CA LEU A 14 -20.83 -12.88 22.64
C LEU A 14 -22.01 -12.50 21.74
N GLY A 15 -23.15 -13.11 22.02
CA GLY A 15 -24.43 -12.73 21.44
C GLY A 15 -25.09 -11.69 22.34
N ASP A 16 -26.08 -11.00 21.80
CA ASP A 16 -26.83 -10.05 22.62
C ASP A 16 -27.73 -10.84 23.59
N PRO A 17 -27.63 -10.60 24.91
CA PRO A 17 -28.55 -11.17 25.88
C PRO A 17 -29.98 -10.68 25.62
N ALA A 18 -30.97 -11.47 26.03
CA ALA A 18 -32.36 -11.08 25.88
C ALA A 18 -32.63 -9.76 26.63
N PRO A 19 -33.46 -8.84 26.10
CA PRO A 19 -33.80 -7.57 26.74
C PRO A 19 -34.25 -7.73 28.20
N GLN A 20 -35.11 -8.72 28.47
CA GLN A 20 -35.58 -9.01 29.82
C GLN A 20 -34.47 -9.45 30.78
N THR A 21 -33.44 -10.15 30.29
CA THR A 21 -32.26 -10.53 31.09
C THR A 21 -31.44 -9.28 31.42
N CYS A 22 -31.29 -8.35 30.48
CA CYS A 22 -30.60 -7.08 30.70
C CYS A 22 -31.31 -6.24 31.77
N ILE A 23 -32.63 -6.06 31.63
CA ILE A 23 -33.44 -5.28 32.58
C ILE A 23 -33.39 -5.89 33.98
N ARG A 24 -33.53 -7.22 34.08
CA ARG A 24 -33.47 -7.92 35.37
C ARG A 24 -32.11 -7.75 36.03
N ALA A 25 -31.02 -7.91 35.28
CA ALA A 25 -29.67 -7.72 35.80
C ALA A 25 -29.42 -6.27 36.24
N ALA A 26 -29.89 -5.29 35.46
CA ALA A 26 -29.76 -3.87 35.80
C ALA A 26 -30.53 -3.50 37.06
N ARG A 27 -31.79 -3.94 37.20
CA ARG A 27 -32.62 -3.77 38.41
C ARG A 27 -31.95 -4.39 39.64
N GLN A 28 -31.47 -5.63 39.51
CA GLN A 28 -30.81 -6.32 40.60
C GLN A 28 -29.49 -5.64 40.99
N ALA A 29 -28.74 -5.10 40.03
CA ALA A 29 -27.53 -4.31 40.30
C ALA A 29 -27.87 -3.02 41.07
N ALA A 30 -28.89 -2.27 40.63
CA ALA A 30 -29.32 -1.06 41.33
C ALA A 30 -29.72 -1.36 42.79
N GLN A 31 -30.50 -2.42 43.03
CA GLN A 31 -30.87 -2.84 44.39
C GLN A 31 -29.66 -3.16 45.27
N LEU A 32 -28.65 -3.86 44.73
CA LEU A 32 -27.41 -4.15 45.46
C LEU A 32 -26.59 -2.89 45.74
N ALA A 33 -26.58 -1.92 44.82
CA ALA A 33 -25.88 -0.66 44.99
C ALA A 33 -26.53 0.22 46.07
N VAL A 34 -27.87 0.31 46.09
CA VAL A 34 -28.63 1.03 47.12
C VAL A 34 -28.40 0.39 48.49
N ALA A 35 -28.48 -0.93 48.60
CA ALA A 35 -28.22 -1.63 49.85
C ALA A 35 -26.79 -1.37 50.37
N ALA A 36 -25.80 -1.24 49.48
CA ALA A 36 -24.43 -0.88 49.86
C ALA A 36 -24.31 0.56 50.37
N ALA A 37 -25.00 1.51 49.72
CA ALA A 37 -25.06 2.90 50.16
C ALA A 37 -25.77 3.04 51.53
N ASP A 38 -26.86 2.31 51.73
CA ASP A 38 -27.60 2.28 53.00
C ASP A 38 -26.74 1.71 54.14
N GLU A 39 -25.95 0.66 53.89
CA GLU A 39 -25.06 0.11 54.91
C GLU A 39 -23.93 1.08 55.27
N ALA A 40 -23.38 1.80 54.27
CA ALA A 40 -22.40 2.86 54.50
C ALA A 40 -23.00 4.01 55.33
N MET A 41 -24.24 4.41 55.04
CA MET A 41 -24.98 5.40 55.83
C MET A 41 -25.22 4.91 57.26
N ASN A 42 -25.65 3.65 57.44
CA ASN A 42 -25.84 3.04 58.75
C ASN A 42 -24.54 2.96 59.55
N ALA A 43 -23.38 2.82 58.91
CA ALA A 43 -22.08 2.86 59.56
C ALA A 43 -21.75 4.26 60.12
N VAL A 44 -22.06 5.33 59.38
CA VAL A 44 -21.97 6.71 59.87
C VAL A 44 -22.89 6.91 61.08
N CYS A 45 -24.17 6.53 60.96
CA CYS A 45 -25.17 6.73 62.01
C CYS A 45 -24.86 5.95 63.31
N ARG A 46 -24.20 4.79 63.21
CA ARG A 46 -23.80 3.98 64.37
C ARG A 46 -22.47 4.42 64.98
N SER A 47 -21.72 5.29 64.31
CA SER A 47 -20.44 5.76 64.81
C SER A 47 -20.63 6.56 66.11
N ARG A 48 -19.85 6.21 67.14
CA ARG A 48 -19.75 6.96 68.40
C ARG A 48 -18.48 7.81 68.46
N SER A 49 -17.71 7.85 67.36
CA SER A 49 -16.50 8.66 67.20
C SER A 49 -16.87 10.13 66.97
N GLY A 50 -16.08 11.06 67.51
CA GLY A 50 -16.20 12.49 67.21
C GLY A 50 -15.64 12.89 65.83
N ASP A 51 -14.89 11.99 65.19
CA ASP A 51 -14.38 12.14 63.83
C ASP A 51 -15.03 11.07 62.92
N THR A 52 -15.95 11.50 62.06
CA THR A 52 -16.72 10.70 61.09
C THR A 52 -16.33 10.98 59.64
N THR A 53 -15.34 11.85 59.38
CA THR A 53 -15.06 12.36 58.04
C THR A 53 -14.82 11.26 57.02
N ARG A 54 -14.04 10.23 57.39
CA ARG A 54 -13.78 9.07 56.51
C ARG A 54 -15.05 8.25 56.22
N LEU A 55 -15.95 8.10 57.19
CA LEU A 55 -17.20 7.35 57.00
C LEU A 55 -18.17 8.15 56.12
N GLU A 56 -18.20 9.48 56.26
CA GLU A 56 -18.99 10.37 55.41
C GLU A 56 -18.48 10.36 53.95
N GLU A 57 -17.16 10.35 53.74
CA GLU A 57 -16.57 10.19 52.41
C GLU A 57 -16.97 8.86 51.75
N VAL A 58 -16.91 7.76 52.50
CA VAL A 58 -17.33 6.43 52.04
C VAL A 58 -18.83 6.40 51.72
N MET A 59 -19.67 7.00 52.58
CA MET A 59 -21.11 7.10 52.37
C MET A 59 -21.41 7.89 51.08
N HIS A 60 -20.80 9.06 50.88
CA HIS A 60 -21.02 9.88 49.69
C HIS A 60 -20.55 9.19 48.41
N ALA A 61 -19.40 8.52 48.46
CA ALA A 61 -18.88 7.77 47.32
C ALA A 61 -19.77 6.55 46.98
N ALA A 62 -20.20 5.78 47.98
CA ALA A 62 -21.13 4.66 47.77
C ALA A 62 -22.50 5.12 47.25
N HIS A 63 -23.03 6.24 47.79
CA HIS A 63 -24.29 6.82 47.32
C HIS A 63 -24.22 7.31 45.87
N LYS A 64 -23.10 7.95 45.48
CA LYS A 64 -22.89 8.36 44.09
C LYS A 64 -22.96 7.17 43.12
N GLU A 65 -22.27 6.08 43.45
CA GLU A 65 -22.27 4.85 42.63
C GLU A 65 -23.65 4.17 42.62
N ALA A 66 -24.42 4.26 43.71
CA ALA A 66 -25.81 3.80 43.74
C ALA A 66 -26.73 4.62 42.80
N CYS A 67 -26.60 5.95 42.79
CA CYS A 67 -27.33 6.79 41.84
C CYS A 67 -26.98 6.48 40.39
N GLU A 68 -25.70 6.21 40.08
CA GLU A 68 -25.28 5.78 38.75
C GLU A 68 -25.91 4.43 38.37
N ALA A 69 -25.93 3.46 39.28
CA ALA A 69 -26.54 2.16 39.04
C ALA A 69 -28.06 2.25 38.79
N GLU A 70 -28.78 3.05 39.58
CA GLU A 70 -30.21 3.32 39.39
C GLU A 70 -30.49 4.03 38.06
N GLN A 71 -29.67 5.01 37.69
CA GLN A 71 -29.81 5.72 36.44
C GLN A 71 -29.70 4.77 35.24
N TYR A 72 -28.69 3.89 35.23
CA TYR A 72 -28.52 2.89 34.17
C TYR A 72 -29.65 1.85 34.16
N ALA A 73 -30.17 1.44 35.32
CA ALA A 73 -31.33 0.56 35.40
C ALA A 73 -32.60 1.22 34.83
N ASN A 74 -32.87 2.47 35.20
CA ASN A 74 -33.98 3.25 34.67
C ASN A 74 -33.86 3.45 33.16
N TRP A 75 -32.66 3.72 32.65
CA TRP A 75 -32.42 3.78 31.21
C TRP A 75 -32.62 2.41 30.53
N ALA A 76 -32.17 1.30 31.11
CA ALA A 76 -32.44 -0.01 30.53
C ALA A 76 -33.96 -0.28 30.38
N GLU A 77 -34.79 0.20 31.31
CA GLU A 77 -36.25 0.04 31.27
C GLU A 77 -36.93 0.99 30.28
N GLN A 78 -36.60 2.28 30.33
CA GLN A 78 -37.20 3.29 29.46
C GLN A 78 -36.89 2.98 27.99
N TRP A 79 -35.65 2.63 27.69
CA TRP A 79 -35.20 2.41 26.32
C TRP A 79 -35.66 1.06 25.76
N GLU A 80 -36.06 0.09 26.60
CA GLU A 80 -36.76 -1.11 26.12
C GLU A 80 -38.17 -0.75 25.64
N ALA A 81 -38.89 0.10 26.37
CA ALA A 81 -40.20 0.59 25.97
C ALA A 81 -40.17 1.36 24.64
N ASP A 82 -39.04 2.01 24.34
CA ASP A 82 -38.79 2.72 23.08
C ASP A 82 -38.31 1.81 21.92
N GLY A 83 -38.17 0.50 22.16
CA GLY A 83 -37.84 -0.49 21.12
C GLY A 83 -36.39 -0.46 20.65
N VAL A 84 -35.45 -0.06 21.52
CA VAL A 84 -34.04 0.12 21.15
C VAL A 84 -33.33 -1.22 20.98
N ALA A 85 -32.27 -1.24 20.15
CA ALA A 85 -31.51 -2.44 19.84
C ALA A 85 -30.95 -3.13 21.10
N ALA A 86 -30.98 -4.46 21.12
CA ALA A 86 -30.60 -5.29 22.28
C ALA A 86 -29.17 -5.03 22.80
N TYR A 87 -28.21 -4.72 21.91
CA TYR A 87 -26.83 -4.39 22.31
C TYR A 87 -26.74 -3.13 23.20
N VAL A 88 -27.68 -2.18 23.04
CA VAL A 88 -27.74 -0.96 23.86
C VAL A 88 -28.22 -1.30 25.27
N LEU A 89 -29.23 -2.16 25.38
CA LEU A 89 -29.74 -2.64 26.67
C LEU A 89 -28.68 -3.46 27.43
N ALA A 90 -27.94 -4.31 26.72
CA ALA A 90 -26.83 -5.07 27.27
C ALA A 90 -25.74 -4.15 27.83
N ARG A 91 -25.45 -3.04 27.14
CA ARG A 91 -24.49 -2.02 27.59
C ARG A 91 -24.96 -1.29 28.84
N TYR A 92 -26.22 -0.86 28.92
CA TYR A 92 -26.74 -0.21 30.13
C TYR A 92 -26.76 -1.16 31.33
N ALA A 93 -27.16 -2.42 31.13
CA ALA A 93 -27.11 -3.42 32.20
C ALA A 93 -25.67 -3.67 32.69
N ALA A 94 -24.69 -3.71 31.79
CA ALA A 94 -23.27 -3.82 32.17
C ALA A 94 -22.80 -2.62 33.01
N HIS A 95 -23.15 -1.39 32.60
CA HIS A 95 -22.82 -0.19 33.36
C HIS A 95 -23.47 -0.18 34.76
N ALA A 96 -24.74 -0.61 34.88
CA ALA A 96 -25.41 -0.75 36.17
C ALA A 96 -24.69 -1.77 37.09
N VAL A 97 -24.29 -2.92 36.55
CA VAL A 97 -23.53 -3.95 37.28
C VAL A 97 -22.18 -3.41 37.74
N ASP A 98 -21.46 -2.67 36.89
CA ASP A 98 -20.17 -2.10 37.26
C ASP A 98 -20.29 -1.01 38.35
N ALA A 99 -21.34 -0.19 38.30
CA ALA A 99 -21.63 0.80 39.35
C ALA A 99 -21.97 0.11 40.69
N ALA A 100 -22.78 -0.96 40.67
CA ALA A 100 -23.10 -1.74 41.86
C ALA A 100 -21.85 -2.39 42.49
N VAL A 101 -20.93 -2.89 41.65
CA VAL A 101 -19.63 -3.41 42.10
C VAL A 101 -18.80 -2.33 42.79
N ARG A 102 -18.76 -1.11 42.23
CA ARG A 102 -18.04 0.02 42.85
C ARG A 102 -18.69 0.47 44.15
N ALA A 103 -20.02 0.50 44.24
CA ALA A 103 -20.76 0.82 45.45
C ALA A 103 -20.43 -0.16 46.59
N GLN A 104 -20.51 -1.48 46.32
CA GLN A 104 -20.17 -2.52 47.31
C GLN A 104 -18.71 -2.45 47.75
N ALA A 105 -17.78 -2.28 46.81
CA ALA A 105 -16.35 -2.17 47.11
C ALA A 105 -16.04 -0.93 47.97
N THR A 106 -16.68 0.20 47.67
CA THR A 106 -16.51 1.47 48.41
C THR A 106 -17.06 1.36 49.83
N ALA A 107 -18.22 0.73 49.99
CA ALA A 107 -18.84 0.47 51.30
C ALA A 107 -18.08 -0.60 52.14
N GLY A 108 -17.07 -1.25 51.56
CA GLY A 108 -16.32 -2.33 52.23
C GLY A 108 -17.10 -3.63 52.38
N LEU A 109 -18.08 -3.87 51.50
CA LEU A 109 -18.91 -5.07 51.47
C LEU A 109 -18.35 -6.13 50.50
N GLU A 110 -18.85 -7.36 50.64
CA GLU A 110 -18.58 -8.41 49.66
C GLU A 110 -19.19 -8.05 48.29
N VAL A 111 -18.39 -8.20 47.23
CA VAL A 111 -18.72 -7.75 45.86
C VAL A 111 -19.58 -8.80 45.13
N THR A 112 -20.80 -9.02 45.63
CA THR A 112 -21.73 -10.01 45.07
C THR A 112 -22.31 -9.61 43.71
N ALA A 113 -22.37 -8.30 43.40
CA ALA A 113 -22.87 -7.78 42.12
C ALA A 113 -22.05 -8.26 40.91
N ALA A 114 -20.78 -8.64 41.11
CA ALA A 114 -19.93 -9.17 40.04
C ALA A 114 -20.49 -10.45 39.39
N ALA A 115 -21.28 -11.25 40.12
CA ALA A 115 -21.91 -12.46 39.60
C ALA A 115 -22.91 -12.15 38.47
N LEU A 116 -23.53 -10.97 38.48
CA LEU A 116 -24.51 -10.54 37.46
C LEU A 116 -23.87 -10.38 36.07
N ARG A 117 -22.55 -10.23 35.98
CA ARG A 117 -21.84 -10.20 34.69
C ARG A 117 -22.01 -11.50 33.91
N THR A 118 -22.14 -12.63 34.59
CA THR A 118 -22.34 -13.93 33.94
C THR A 118 -23.73 -14.05 33.30
N ALA A 119 -24.75 -13.43 33.91
CA ALA A 119 -26.11 -13.38 33.36
C ALA A 119 -26.21 -12.56 32.06
N LEU A 120 -25.30 -11.61 31.84
CA LEU A 120 -25.22 -10.80 30.62
C LEU A 120 -24.40 -11.46 29.51
N GLN A 121 -23.62 -12.49 29.82
CA GLN A 121 -22.77 -13.18 28.85
C GLN A 121 -23.53 -14.31 28.14
N ARG A 122 -24.28 -13.97 27.08
CA ARG A 122 -24.82 -14.96 26.15
C ARG A 122 -23.72 -15.40 25.18
N ARG A 123 -23.38 -16.68 25.13
CA ARG A 123 -22.53 -17.25 24.07
C ARG A 123 -23.37 -17.46 22.82
N LEU A 124 -22.87 -17.04 21.66
CA LEU A 124 -23.51 -17.36 20.36
C LEU A 124 -23.50 -18.87 20.13
N THR A 125 -24.57 -19.37 19.53
CA THR A 125 -24.56 -20.76 19.03
C THR A 125 -23.63 -20.86 17.82
N PRO A 126 -23.10 -22.05 17.49
CA PRO A 126 -22.31 -22.25 16.28
C PRO A 126 -23.05 -21.82 14.99
N GLU A 127 -24.38 -21.98 14.96
CA GLU A 127 -25.23 -21.55 13.84
C GLU A 127 -25.27 -20.02 13.72
N GLU A 128 -25.44 -19.30 14.83
CA GLU A 128 -25.41 -17.84 14.85
C GLU A 128 -24.03 -17.27 14.48
N GLN A 129 -22.96 -17.97 14.88
CA GLN A 129 -21.60 -17.63 14.47
C GLN A 129 -21.42 -17.81 12.95
N ALA A 130 -21.90 -18.93 12.41
CA ALA A 130 -21.84 -19.20 10.97
C ALA A 130 -22.67 -18.18 10.17
N GLU A 131 -23.85 -17.81 10.66
CA GLU A 131 -24.70 -16.80 10.02
C GLU A 131 -24.00 -15.42 10.02
N ARG A 132 -23.49 -14.97 11.17
CA ARG A 132 -22.73 -13.71 11.26
C ARG A 132 -21.51 -13.70 10.34
N GLU A 133 -20.77 -14.82 10.29
CA GLU A 133 -19.62 -14.93 9.40
C GLU A 133 -20.04 -14.92 7.91
N SER A 134 -21.17 -15.55 7.58
CA SER A 134 -21.72 -15.51 6.22
C SER A 134 -22.14 -14.11 5.80
N THR A 135 -22.79 -13.36 6.71
CA THR A 135 -23.18 -11.96 6.48
C THR A 135 -21.96 -11.08 6.32
N ARG A 136 -20.96 -11.23 7.20
CA ARG A 136 -19.67 -10.52 7.08
C ARG A 136 -19.01 -10.80 5.73
N ARG A 137 -18.92 -12.06 5.29
CA ARG A 137 -18.33 -12.41 3.99
C ARG A 137 -19.10 -11.83 2.81
N ARG A 138 -20.44 -11.79 2.87
CA ARG A 138 -21.28 -11.18 1.83
C ARG A 138 -21.06 -9.68 1.75
N GLU A 139 -20.96 -9.01 2.90
CA GLU A 139 -20.67 -7.58 2.97
C GLU A 139 -19.27 -7.27 2.46
N GLU A 140 -18.25 -8.01 2.91
CA GLU A 140 -16.87 -7.91 2.42
C GLU A 140 -16.79 -8.13 0.91
N ALA A 141 -17.48 -9.14 0.37
CA ALA A 141 -17.54 -9.41 -1.06
C ALA A 141 -18.23 -8.30 -1.85
N ARG A 142 -19.32 -7.73 -1.31
CA ARG A 142 -20.01 -6.59 -1.93
C ARG A 142 -19.12 -5.36 -1.97
N CYS A 143 -18.51 -4.99 -0.83
CA CYS A 143 -17.59 -3.86 -0.75
C CYS A 143 -16.40 -4.04 -1.71
N GLU A 144 -15.82 -5.25 -1.77
CA GLU A 144 -14.72 -5.53 -2.71
C GLU A 144 -15.16 -5.43 -4.17
N ALA A 145 -16.37 -5.89 -4.52
CA ALA A 145 -16.91 -5.77 -5.87
C ALA A 145 -17.14 -4.31 -6.27
N GLU A 146 -17.67 -3.48 -5.36
CA GLU A 146 -17.84 -2.04 -5.56
C GLU A 146 -16.50 -1.33 -5.76
N GLU A 147 -15.50 -1.62 -4.92
CA GLU A 147 -14.15 -1.04 -5.06
C GLU A 147 -13.45 -1.49 -6.34
N ARG A 148 -13.60 -2.76 -6.74
CA ARG A 148 -13.08 -3.26 -8.02
C ARG A 148 -13.73 -2.58 -9.20
N ALA A 149 -15.05 -2.39 -9.17
CA ALA A 149 -15.77 -1.68 -10.22
C ALA A 149 -15.33 -0.21 -10.33
N ALA A 150 -15.09 0.45 -9.20
CA ALA A 150 -14.68 1.86 -9.16
C ALA A 150 -13.23 2.10 -9.61
N THR A 151 -12.31 1.20 -9.23
CA THR A 151 -10.87 1.39 -9.45
C THR A 151 -10.30 0.58 -10.62
N GLY A 152 -11.02 -0.46 -11.05
CA GLY A 152 -10.49 -1.46 -11.98
C GLY A 152 -9.30 -2.25 -11.42
N MET A 153 -9.10 -2.27 -10.09
CA MET A 153 -7.97 -2.91 -9.41
C MET A 153 -8.44 -3.82 -8.28
N ASP A 154 -7.67 -4.87 -7.99
CA ASP A 154 -7.84 -5.67 -6.77
C ASP A 154 -7.35 -4.92 -5.50
N ARG A 155 -7.68 -5.46 -4.32
CA ARG A 155 -7.30 -4.88 -3.03
C ARG A 155 -5.80 -4.64 -2.88
N ASP A 156 -4.97 -5.55 -3.36
CA ASP A 156 -3.52 -5.45 -3.23
C ASP A 156 -2.96 -4.32 -4.11
N ASN A 157 -3.44 -4.17 -5.33
CA ASN A 157 -3.04 -3.08 -6.23
C ASN A 157 -3.56 -1.73 -5.74
N ARG A 158 -4.78 -1.67 -5.17
CA ARG A 158 -5.26 -0.47 -4.47
C ARG A 158 -4.33 -0.13 -3.30
N GLY A 159 -3.92 -1.12 -2.51
CA GLY A 159 -2.92 -0.96 -1.45
C GLY A 159 -1.58 -0.41 -1.96
N ARG A 160 -1.10 -0.90 -3.11
CA ARG A 160 0.11 -0.39 -3.76
C ARG A 160 -0.02 1.07 -4.21
N VAL A 161 -1.18 1.48 -4.74
CA VAL A 161 -1.45 2.89 -5.08
C VAL A 161 -1.30 3.76 -3.84
N SER A 162 -1.95 3.39 -2.74
CA SER A 162 -1.88 4.13 -1.47
C SER A 162 -0.45 4.21 -0.92
N MET A 163 0.29 3.09 -0.92
CA MET A 163 1.67 3.08 -0.46
C MET A 163 2.61 3.88 -1.36
N ASN A 164 2.44 3.82 -2.68
CA ASN A 164 3.22 4.63 -3.61
C ASN A 164 2.93 6.12 -3.46
N ALA A 165 1.67 6.50 -3.18
CA ALA A 165 1.29 7.88 -2.89
C ALA A 165 1.98 8.37 -1.61
N TYR A 166 1.96 7.57 -0.55
CA TYR A 166 2.69 7.85 0.69
C TYR A 166 4.20 8.05 0.44
N PHE A 167 4.84 7.19 -0.36
CA PHE A 167 6.25 7.36 -0.72
C PHE A 167 6.51 8.56 -1.64
N ALA A 168 5.55 8.93 -2.48
CA ALA A 168 5.69 10.07 -3.39
C ALA A 168 5.82 11.39 -2.62
N GLU A 169 5.12 11.54 -1.49
CA GLU A 169 5.23 12.71 -0.61
C GLU A 169 6.68 12.95 -0.15
N ASP A 170 7.40 11.88 0.19
CA ASP A 170 8.80 11.97 0.62
C ASP A 170 9.76 12.17 -0.55
N PHE A 171 9.57 11.45 -1.65
CA PHE A 171 10.57 11.37 -2.72
C PHE A 171 10.44 12.46 -3.80
N VAL A 172 9.23 12.94 -4.10
CA VAL A 172 9.03 13.94 -5.17
C VAL A 172 9.73 15.28 -4.86
N PRO A 173 9.61 15.86 -3.65
CA PRO A 173 10.37 17.07 -3.30
C PRO A 173 11.89 16.87 -3.36
N GLN A 174 12.36 15.63 -3.24
CA GLN A 174 13.79 15.32 -3.31
C GLN A 174 14.37 15.47 -4.72
N LEU A 175 13.55 15.33 -5.75
CA LEU A 175 13.96 15.47 -7.15
C LEU A 175 14.38 16.90 -7.51
N GLY A 176 13.87 17.91 -6.80
CA GLY A 176 14.16 19.31 -7.12
C GLY A 176 13.63 19.69 -8.50
N TRP A 177 12.47 19.15 -8.89
CA TRP A 177 11.86 19.35 -10.20
C TRP A 177 10.82 20.47 -10.18
N THR A 178 10.50 20.95 -11.38
CA THR A 178 9.41 21.87 -11.66
C THR A 178 8.47 21.24 -12.68
N ALA A 179 7.27 21.78 -12.85
CA ALA A 179 6.35 21.32 -13.90
C ALA A 179 6.98 21.30 -15.31
N GLY A 180 7.96 22.17 -15.56
CA GLY A 180 8.72 22.19 -16.81
C GLY A 180 9.56 20.93 -17.06
N HIS A 181 10.03 20.25 -16.00
CA HIS A 181 10.74 18.97 -16.11
C HIS A 181 9.77 17.82 -16.41
N VAL A 182 8.61 17.84 -15.76
CA VAL A 182 7.54 16.84 -15.97
C VAL A 182 7.08 16.82 -17.43
N ARG A 183 6.83 17.99 -18.02
CA ARG A 183 6.45 18.11 -19.45
C ARG A 183 7.47 17.49 -20.41
N VAL A 184 8.76 17.49 -20.07
CA VAL A 184 9.80 16.84 -20.90
C VAL A 184 9.67 15.32 -20.79
N LEU A 185 9.45 14.79 -19.58
CA LEU A 185 9.27 13.37 -19.36
C LEU A 185 7.97 12.85 -19.99
N GLU A 186 6.87 13.60 -19.88
CA GLU A 186 5.62 13.29 -20.57
C GLU A 186 5.83 13.26 -22.09
N ALA A 187 6.56 14.23 -22.66
CA ALA A 187 6.89 14.20 -24.09
C ALA A 187 7.72 12.95 -24.47
N ALA A 188 8.66 12.56 -23.61
CA ALA A 188 9.47 11.36 -23.80
C ALA A 188 8.68 10.05 -23.66
N GLU A 189 7.70 9.99 -22.75
CA GLU A 189 6.79 8.84 -22.57
C GLU A 189 6.05 8.53 -23.87
N THR A 190 5.64 9.56 -24.60
CA THR A 190 4.96 9.38 -25.89
C THR A 190 5.85 8.85 -27.02
N GLY A 191 7.17 8.68 -26.80
CA GLY A 191 8.12 8.27 -27.84
C GLY A 191 8.34 9.31 -28.94
N ARG A 192 7.97 10.57 -28.68
CA ARG A 192 7.99 11.67 -29.66
C ARG A 192 8.97 12.80 -29.33
N LEU A 193 9.84 12.60 -28.35
CA LEU A 193 10.87 13.57 -27.99
C LEU A 193 12.16 13.27 -28.77
N TYR A 194 12.62 14.24 -29.54
CA TYR A 194 13.79 14.08 -30.41
C TYR A 194 14.82 15.17 -30.17
N ARG A 195 16.08 14.86 -30.48
CA ARG A 195 17.21 15.78 -30.48
C ARG A 195 18.00 15.66 -31.78
N HIS A 196 18.27 16.80 -32.43
CA HIS A 196 19.10 16.91 -33.63
C HIS A 196 19.76 18.29 -33.65
N ASP A 197 21.04 18.38 -34.03
CA ASP A 197 21.83 19.64 -34.06
C ASP A 197 21.69 20.52 -32.81
N GLY A 198 21.65 19.88 -31.64
CA GLY A 198 21.51 20.58 -30.35
C GLY A 198 20.12 21.16 -30.06
N GLN A 199 19.15 21.01 -30.97
CA GLN A 199 17.76 21.36 -30.74
C GLN A 199 16.98 20.16 -30.17
N VAL A 200 16.00 20.44 -29.31
CA VAL A 200 15.09 19.43 -28.75
C VAL A 200 13.66 19.77 -29.15
N ARG A 201 12.94 18.79 -29.71
CA ARG A 201 11.58 18.97 -30.21
C ARG A 201 10.67 17.84 -29.80
N TRP A 202 9.42 18.18 -29.55
CA TRP A 202 8.32 17.25 -29.41
C TRP A 202 7.56 17.18 -30.73
N ALA A 203 7.67 16.05 -31.41
CA ALA A 203 7.08 15.80 -32.71
C ALA A 203 5.56 15.58 -32.64
N PRO A 204 4.81 15.91 -33.70
CA PRO A 204 3.37 15.62 -33.75
C PRO A 204 3.09 14.12 -33.80
N GLN A 205 3.90 13.36 -34.55
CA GLN A 205 3.74 11.92 -34.75
C GLN A 205 5.05 11.17 -34.43
N PRO A 206 4.96 9.91 -33.98
CA PRO A 206 6.14 9.05 -33.84
C PRO A 206 6.84 8.89 -35.20
N GLY A 207 8.17 8.94 -35.19
CA GLY A 207 8.99 8.75 -36.39
C GLY A 207 9.29 10.02 -37.19
N ALA A 208 8.54 11.11 -37.00
CA ALA A 208 8.74 12.36 -37.74
C ALA A 208 9.55 13.39 -36.93
N TRP A 209 10.77 13.74 -37.36
CA TRP A 209 11.56 14.80 -36.73
C TRP A 209 11.10 16.22 -37.11
N SER A 210 10.64 16.40 -38.35
CA SER A 210 10.23 17.70 -38.87
C SER A 210 8.83 18.10 -38.36
N GLY A 211 8.67 19.39 -38.02
CA GLY A 211 7.47 19.91 -37.38
C GLY A 211 7.49 19.79 -35.84
N GLY A 212 6.40 20.19 -35.19
CA GLY A 212 6.26 20.07 -33.74
C GLY A 212 6.82 21.22 -32.89
N ARG A 213 6.64 21.11 -31.57
CA ARG A 213 6.90 22.17 -30.59
C ARG A 213 8.34 22.10 -30.08
N ARG A 214 8.97 23.27 -29.86
CA ARG A 214 10.29 23.35 -29.21
C ARG A 214 10.15 23.04 -27.73
N VAL A 215 11.09 22.24 -27.21
CA VAL A 215 11.17 21.85 -25.80
C VAL A 215 12.44 22.46 -25.20
N SER A 216 12.42 22.76 -23.90
CA SER A 216 13.59 23.32 -23.21
C SER A 216 14.79 22.39 -23.33
N ARG A 217 15.83 22.85 -24.04
CA ARG A 217 17.10 22.15 -24.20
C ARG A 217 17.76 21.91 -22.85
N GLU A 218 17.81 22.93 -22.00
CA GLU A 218 18.49 22.89 -20.70
C GLU A 218 17.87 21.84 -19.78
N ARG A 219 16.53 21.85 -19.63
CA ARG A 219 15.83 20.86 -18.79
C ARG A 219 15.99 19.44 -19.34
N THR A 220 15.93 19.29 -20.66
CA THR A 220 16.14 17.99 -21.32
C THR A 220 17.56 17.47 -21.09
N GLN A 221 18.57 18.33 -21.22
CA GLN A 221 19.96 17.98 -20.95
C GLN A 221 20.18 17.62 -19.48
N ALA A 222 19.57 18.35 -18.55
CA ALA A 222 19.65 18.06 -17.12
C ALA A 222 19.02 16.69 -16.78
N LEU A 223 17.85 16.39 -17.33
CA LEU A 223 17.17 15.10 -17.14
C LEU A 223 17.95 13.92 -17.76
N HIS A 224 18.54 14.12 -18.94
CA HIS A 224 19.42 13.14 -19.56
C HIS A 224 20.71 12.93 -18.76
N ALA A 225 21.35 14.00 -18.30
CA ALA A 225 22.57 13.92 -17.47
C ALA A 225 22.30 13.23 -16.13
N ALA A 226 21.11 13.42 -15.55
CA ALA A 226 20.66 12.73 -14.35
C ALA A 226 20.00 11.37 -14.66
N ARG A 227 20.18 10.82 -15.87
CA ARG A 227 19.76 9.46 -16.27
C ARG A 227 18.26 9.17 -16.19
N PHE A 228 17.40 10.19 -16.11
CA PHE A 228 15.95 10.00 -16.21
C PHE A 228 15.52 9.74 -17.65
N LEU A 229 16.25 10.28 -18.62
CA LEU A 229 16.07 10.01 -20.05
C LEU A 229 17.20 9.12 -20.58
N ALA A 230 16.86 8.23 -21.50
CA ALA A 230 17.80 7.47 -22.32
C ALA A 230 17.79 8.00 -23.76
N ALA A 231 18.97 8.03 -24.39
CA ALA A 231 19.15 8.47 -25.77
C ALA A 231 19.31 7.26 -26.70
N VAL A 232 18.48 7.18 -27.73
CA VAL A 232 18.52 6.13 -28.75
C VAL A 232 18.87 6.80 -30.09
N PRO A 233 20.11 6.63 -30.60
CA PRO A 233 20.51 7.20 -31.89
C PRO A 233 19.80 6.50 -33.04
N ARG A 234 19.43 7.26 -34.06
CA ARG A 234 18.90 6.77 -35.33
C ARG A 234 19.91 6.95 -36.46
N ARG A 235 19.69 6.20 -37.54
CA ARG A 235 20.58 6.18 -38.73
C ARG A 235 20.64 7.53 -39.46
N ASP A 236 19.62 8.36 -39.32
CA ASP A 236 19.49 9.69 -39.93
C ASP A 236 20.17 10.80 -39.12
N GLY A 237 20.92 10.46 -38.05
CA GLY A 237 21.57 11.44 -37.16
C GLY A 237 20.64 12.04 -36.11
N THR A 238 19.34 11.70 -36.13
CA THR A 238 18.41 12.09 -35.06
C THR A 238 18.59 11.20 -33.83
N VAL A 239 18.35 11.75 -32.65
CA VAL A 239 18.38 11.01 -31.39
C VAL A 239 17.00 11.03 -30.75
N VAL A 240 16.40 9.88 -30.54
CA VAL A 240 15.14 9.76 -29.78
C VAL A 240 15.47 9.75 -28.29
N LEU A 241 14.74 10.53 -27.51
CA LEU A 241 14.84 10.54 -26.06
C LEU A 241 13.63 9.83 -25.48
N ILE A 242 13.86 8.73 -24.78
CA ILE A 242 12.83 7.91 -24.13
C ILE A 242 13.00 7.94 -22.61
N LEU A 243 11.96 7.56 -21.88
CA LEU A 243 12.07 7.35 -20.44
C LEU A 243 13.00 6.18 -20.15
N SER A 244 13.93 6.38 -19.22
CA SER A 244 14.62 5.27 -18.57
C SER A 244 13.69 4.59 -17.54
N PRO A 245 14.01 3.39 -17.04
CA PRO A 245 13.26 2.79 -15.94
C PRO A 245 13.15 3.70 -14.71
N MET A 246 14.21 4.44 -14.39
CA MET A 246 14.20 5.42 -13.28
C MET A 246 13.32 6.65 -13.62
N GLY A 247 13.35 7.09 -14.88
CA GLY A 247 12.48 8.15 -15.40
C GLY A 247 11.01 7.79 -15.33
N GLN A 248 10.66 6.54 -15.65
CA GLN A 248 9.30 6.01 -15.54
C GLN A 248 8.81 6.08 -14.10
N VAL A 249 9.55 5.50 -13.16
CA VAL A 249 9.18 5.51 -11.73
C VAL A 249 9.07 6.93 -11.20
N ALA A 250 10.02 7.81 -11.52
CA ALA A 250 9.98 9.19 -11.08
C ALA A 250 8.77 9.95 -11.63
N LEU A 251 8.39 9.72 -12.90
CA LEU A 251 7.20 10.32 -13.50
C LEU A 251 5.92 9.80 -12.84
N GLU A 252 5.84 8.50 -12.55
CA GLU A 252 4.69 7.88 -11.88
C GLU A 252 4.53 8.42 -10.44
N LEU A 253 5.61 8.55 -9.67
CA LEU A 253 5.56 9.16 -8.34
C LEU A 253 5.12 10.62 -8.39
N VAL A 254 5.60 11.40 -9.36
CA VAL A 254 5.18 12.80 -9.54
C VAL A 254 3.69 12.91 -9.88
N ARG A 255 3.13 11.98 -10.66
CA ARG A 255 1.69 11.95 -10.95
C ARG A 255 0.85 11.71 -9.70
N LEU A 256 1.35 10.92 -8.76
CA LEU A 256 0.68 10.67 -7.47
C LEU A 256 0.78 11.88 -6.52
N TYR A 257 1.90 12.63 -6.57
CA TYR A 257 2.10 13.80 -5.71
C TYR A 257 2.65 15.02 -6.46
N PRO A 258 1.81 15.68 -7.30
CA PRO A 258 2.23 16.85 -8.08
C PRO A 258 2.54 18.07 -7.20
N ALA A 259 1.95 18.14 -6.00
CA ALA A 259 2.18 19.21 -5.04
C ALA A 259 3.64 19.26 -4.53
N GLY A 260 4.39 18.15 -4.64
CA GLY A 260 5.80 18.11 -4.27
C GLY A 260 6.75 18.78 -5.27
N LEU A 261 6.23 19.28 -6.41
CA LEU A 261 7.01 20.01 -7.39
C LEU A 261 7.21 21.47 -6.95
N TYR A 262 8.39 22.01 -7.26
CA TYR A 262 8.66 23.43 -7.02
C TYR A 262 7.96 24.29 -8.07
N GLU A 263 7.37 25.39 -7.63
CA GLU A 263 6.67 26.35 -8.49
C GLU A 263 7.61 27.03 -9.50
N THR A 264 8.83 27.33 -9.07
CA THR A 264 9.82 28.06 -9.88
C THR A 264 11.16 27.34 -9.94
N ASP A 265 11.89 27.53 -11.04
CA ASP A 265 13.24 26.97 -11.20
C ASP A 265 14.21 27.54 -10.15
N ARG A 266 13.96 28.76 -9.66
CA ARG A 266 14.71 29.39 -8.58
C ARG A 266 14.51 28.64 -7.26
N ALA A 267 13.26 28.38 -6.86
CA ALA A 267 12.96 27.63 -5.64
C ALA A 267 13.54 26.21 -5.70
N ALA A 268 13.43 25.55 -6.86
CA ALA A 268 14.03 24.25 -7.09
C ALA A 268 15.57 24.28 -6.94
N TYR A 269 16.22 25.32 -7.49
CA TYR A 269 17.66 25.50 -7.35
C TYR A 269 18.09 25.78 -5.91
N GLU A 270 17.39 26.67 -5.20
CA GLU A 270 17.68 27.03 -3.81
C GLU A 270 17.55 25.82 -2.89
N ALA A 271 16.52 24.99 -3.07
CA ALA A 271 16.37 23.74 -2.33
C ALA A 271 17.52 22.76 -2.59
N ARG A 272 17.94 22.60 -3.86
CA ARG A 272 19.12 21.78 -4.18
C ARG A 272 20.39 22.36 -3.58
N TYR A 273 20.57 23.67 -3.64
CA TYR A 273 21.71 24.37 -3.06
C TYR A 273 21.81 24.14 -1.54
N ALA A 274 20.70 24.28 -0.82
CA ALA A 274 20.63 24.01 0.61
C ALA A 274 21.03 22.57 0.97
N ARG A 275 20.61 21.59 0.16
CA ARG A 275 20.97 20.17 0.37
C ARG A 275 22.46 19.86 0.14
N VAL A 276 23.09 20.52 -0.82
CA VAL A 276 24.50 20.25 -1.17
C VAL A 276 25.50 21.16 -0.44
N ALA A 277 25.01 22.21 0.23
CA ALA A 277 25.80 23.09 1.06
C ALA A 277 26.33 22.32 2.28
N ARG A 278 27.62 21.99 2.25
CA ARG A 278 28.33 21.33 3.36
C ARG A 278 29.49 22.22 3.82
N ARG A 279 29.80 22.14 5.12
CA ARG A 279 30.96 22.82 5.71
C ARG A 279 32.24 22.30 5.04
N GLY A 280 33.08 23.21 4.52
CA GLY A 280 34.37 22.89 3.90
C GLY A 280 34.38 22.69 2.38
N ARG A 281 33.25 22.83 1.67
CA ARG A 281 33.20 22.82 0.19
C ARG A 281 33.32 24.24 -0.37
N SER A 282 34.03 24.40 -1.49
CA SER A 282 34.07 25.69 -2.20
C SER A 282 32.66 26.15 -2.61
N ARG A 283 32.44 27.48 -2.62
CA ARG A 283 31.17 28.06 -3.07
C ARG A 283 30.87 27.70 -4.53
N GLU A 284 31.89 27.63 -5.38
CA GLU A 284 31.74 27.29 -6.80
C GLU A 284 31.32 25.82 -6.99
N ASP A 285 31.96 24.90 -6.28
CA ASP A 285 31.60 23.47 -6.27
C ASP A 285 30.16 23.26 -5.79
N THR A 286 29.74 24.02 -4.77
CA THR A 286 28.37 23.97 -4.25
C THR A 286 27.37 24.46 -5.30
N LYS A 287 27.67 25.57 -5.99
CA LYS A 287 26.84 26.05 -7.11
C LYS A 287 26.79 25.05 -8.26
N ALA A 288 27.93 24.45 -8.63
CA ALA A 288 28.02 23.46 -9.69
C ALA A 288 27.24 22.19 -9.36
N ALA A 289 27.32 21.71 -8.12
CA ALA A 289 26.53 20.58 -7.63
C ALA A 289 25.02 20.90 -7.64
N ALA A 290 24.61 22.10 -7.20
CA ALA A 290 23.21 22.52 -7.18
C ALA A 290 22.58 22.68 -8.58
N ARG A 291 23.40 22.89 -9.62
CA ARG A 291 22.93 22.90 -11.02
C ARG A 291 22.58 21.51 -11.55
N ARG A 292 23.15 20.45 -10.97
CA ARG A 292 22.84 19.07 -11.36
C ARG A 292 21.54 18.62 -10.71
N LEU A 293 20.72 17.88 -11.45
CA LEU A 293 19.55 17.24 -10.88
C LEU A 293 19.99 16.03 -10.05
N PRO A 294 19.41 15.83 -8.85
CA PRO A 294 19.63 14.63 -8.06
C PRO A 294 19.01 13.43 -8.79
N LEU A 295 19.63 12.25 -8.59
CA LEU A 295 19.05 10.98 -9.01
C LEU A 295 17.86 10.64 -8.11
N LEU A 296 16.96 9.78 -8.60
CA LEU A 296 15.95 9.17 -7.73
C LEU A 296 16.65 8.32 -6.67
N SER A 297 16.17 8.35 -5.42
CA SER A 297 16.78 7.58 -4.35
C SER A 297 16.68 6.07 -4.64
N SER A 298 17.72 5.31 -4.27
CA SER A 298 17.70 3.85 -4.41
C SER A 298 16.55 3.21 -3.61
N SER A 299 16.20 3.83 -2.48
CA SER A 299 15.04 3.43 -1.68
C SER A 299 13.74 3.59 -2.45
N ALA A 300 13.53 4.70 -3.15
CA ALA A 300 12.33 4.92 -3.96
C ALA A 300 12.21 3.86 -5.07
N LEU A 301 13.31 3.56 -5.76
CA LEU A 301 13.34 2.51 -6.79
C LEU A 301 13.02 1.12 -6.21
N ARG A 302 13.50 0.81 -5.00
CA ARG A 302 13.26 -0.48 -4.35
C ARG A 302 11.84 -0.62 -3.82
N LEU A 303 11.29 0.46 -3.25
CA LEU A 303 9.98 0.46 -2.59
C LEU A 303 8.83 0.59 -3.59
N TYR A 304 9.04 1.30 -4.70
CA TYR A 304 8.03 1.45 -5.72
C TYR A 304 7.62 0.10 -6.31
N ARG A 305 6.30 -0.14 -6.37
CA ARG A 305 5.70 -1.29 -7.03
C ARG A 305 4.58 -0.81 -7.93
N ARG A 306 4.72 -1.01 -9.24
CA ARG A 306 3.73 -0.56 -10.21
C ARG A 306 2.38 -1.25 -9.91
N PRO A 307 1.31 -0.49 -9.62
CA PRO A 307 -0.03 -1.04 -9.53
C PRO A 307 -0.51 -1.43 -10.93
N VAL A 308 -1.21 -2.56 -11.03
CA VAL A 308 -1.72 -3.12 -12.28
C VAL A 308 -3.24 -3.22 -12.18
N THR A 309 -3.94 -2.89 -13.26
CA THR A 309 -5.40 -3.04 -13.34
C THR A 309 -5.79 -4.49 -13.64
N LEU A 310 -7.03 -4.85 -13.34
CA LEU A 310 -7.59 -6.17 -13.67
C LEU A 310 -7.51 -6.45 -15.17
N VAL A 311 -7.75 -5.44 -16.02
CA VAL A 311 -7.61 -5.56 -17.48
C VAL A 311 -6.17 -5.87 -17.88
N GLU A 312 -5.17 -5.15 -17.32
CA GLU A 312 -3.77 -5.43 -17.60
C GLU A 312 -3.33 -6.82 -17.08
N GLN A 313 -3.92 -7.30 -15.99
CA GLN A 313 -3.70 -8.65 -15.47
C GLN A 313 -4.30 -9.69 -16.41
N GLU A 314 -5.52 -9.49 -16.90
CA GLU A 314 -6.19 -10.37 -17.87
C GLU A 314 -5.43 -10.44 -19.19
N GLU A 315 -5.02 -9.31 -19.76
CA GLU A 315 -4.21 -9.26 -20.98
C GLU A 315 -2.86 -9.98 -20.80
N ARG A 316 -2.27 -9.89 -19.60
CA ARG A 316 -1.03 -10.61 -19.29
C ARG A 316 -1.29 -12.11 -19.19
N ALA A 317 -2.34 -12.52 -18.49
CA ALA A 317 -2.72 -13.91 -18.35
C ALA A 317 -3.05 -14.55 -19.71
N GLN A 318 -3.70 -13.79 -20.62
CA GLN A 318 -3.95 -14.22 -22.00
C GLN A 318 -2.64 -14.43 -22.77
N ARG A 319 -1.73 -13.45 -22.75
CA ARG A 319 -0.42 -13.57 -23.40
C ARG A 319 0.42 -14.71 -22.84
N GLU A 320 0.40 -14.91 -21.53
CA GLU A 320 1.11 -16.03 -20.87
C GLU A 320 0.48 -17.37 -21.25
N ALA A 321 -0.84 -17.47 -21.31
CA ALA A 321 -1.54 -18.67 -21.77
C ALA A 321 -1.24 -19.01 -23.24
N GLU A 322 -1.20 -18.00 -24.12
CA GLU A 322 -0.80 -18.16 -25.52
C GLU A 322 0.65 -18.65 -25.65
N THR A 323 1.57 -18.04 -24.90
CA THR A 323 3.00 -18.42 -24.93
C THR A 323 3.21 -19.83 -24.36
N GLN A 324 2.52 -20.19 -23.27
CA GLN A 324 2.60 -21.53 -22.67
C GLN A 324 2.01 -22.60 -23.60
N TRP A 325 0.92 -22.30 -24.31
CA TRP A 325 0.36 -23.19 -25.33
C TRP A 325 1.33 -23.45 -26.49
N GLU A 326 2.07 -22.42 -26.92
CA GLU A 326 3.10 -22.54 -27.96
C GLU A 326 4.33 -23.33 -27.47
N GLU A 327 4.75 -23.14 -26.21
CA GLU A 327 5.89 -23.85 -25.62
C GLU A 327 5.59 -25.33 -25.30
N GLU A 328 4.34 -25.67 -24.98
CA GLU A 328 3.89 -27.06 -24.74
C GLU A 328 3.56 -27.83 -26.04
N GLY A 329 3.77 -27.22 -27.20
CA GLY A 329 3.70 -27.90 -28.50
C GLY A 329 2.29 -28.18 -29.00
N GLY A 330 1.27 -27.44 -28.57
CA GLY A 330 -0.07 -27.44 -29.17
C GLY A 330 -0.72 -28.82 -29.37
N TYR A 331 -0.41 -29.80 -28.52
CA TYR A 331 -0.85 -31.18 -28.75
C TYR A 331 -2.31 -31.39 -28.27
N CYS A 332 -3.24 -31.44 -29.23
CA CYS A 332 -4.60 -31.94 -28.99
C CYS A 332 -4.60 -33.48 -29.04
N PHE A 333 -4.83 -34.12 -27.90
CA PHE A 333 -4.98 -35.59 -27.82
C PHE A 333 -6.14 -36.04 -28.72
N GLY A 334 -5.85 -36.74 -29.81
CA GLY A 334 -6.85 -37.32 -30.72
C GLY A 334 -7.00 -36.67 -32.10
N VAL A 335 -6.21 -35.64 -32.44
CA VAL A 335 -6.12 -35.13 -33.81
C VAL A 335 -4.81 -35.63 -34.43
N GLU A 336 -4.91 -36.55 -35.39
CA GLU A 336 -3.76 -36.94 -36.22
C GLU A 336 -3.29 -35.68 -36.98
N MET A 337 -2.09 -35.20 -36.66
CA MET A 337 -1.42 -34.20 -37.49
C MET A 337 -1.32 -34.75 -38.92
N PRO A 338 -1.68 -33.98 -39.96
CA PRO A 338 -1.45 -34.41 -41.32
C PRO A 338 0.04 -34.72 -41.47
N ARG A 339 0.35 -35.99 -41.74
CA ARG A 339 1.71 -36.44 -42.06
C ARG A 339 2.26 -35.49 -43.13
N PRO A 340 3.47 -34.93 -42.97
CA PRO A 340 4.10 -34.25 -44.08
C PRO A 340 4.15 -35.25 -45.24
N VAL A 341 3.51 -34.88 -46.34
CA VAL A 341 3.59 -35.62 -47.60
C VAL A 341 5.07 -35.73 -47.89
N ALA A 342 5.59 -36.96 -47.92
CA ALA A 342 6.95 -37.20 -48.34
C ALA A 342 7.14 -36.52 -49.70
N GLU A 343 7.94 -35.45 -49.73
CA GLU A 343 8.30 -34.80 -50.97
C GLU A 343 8.82 -35.87 -51.91
N ALA A 344 8.19 -35.96 -53.08
CA ALA A 344 8.64 -36.83 -54.14
C ALA A 344 10.13 -36.54 -54.38
N ARG A 345 10.94 -37.56 -54.13
CA ARG A 345 12.38 -37.57 -54.36
C ARG A 345 12.63 -37.19 -55.82
N VAL A 346 12.92 -35.92 -56.08
CA VAL A 346 13.48 -35.50 -57.37
C VAL A 346 14.91 -36.05 -57.38
N GLU A 347 15.13 -37.07 -58.20
CA GLU A 347 16.45 -37.56 -58.56
C GLU A 347 17.28 -36.39 -59.08
N SER A 348 18.17 -35.88 -58.23
CA SER A 348 19.24 -34.99 -58.63
C SER A 348 20.32 -35.85 -59.28
N ALA A 349 20.46 -35.69 -60.60
CA ALA A 349 21.52 -36.31 -61.39
C ALA A 349 22.91 -36.01 -60.79
N PRO A 350 23.86 -36.96 -60.83
CA PRO A 350 25.16 -36.80 -60.19
C PRO A 350 26.05 -35.86 -61.02
N VAL A 351 26.30 -34.66 -60.50
CA VAL A 351 27.40 -33.82 -60.97
C VAL A 351 28.69 -34.31 -60.31
N LYS A 352 29.58 -34.89 -61.12
CA LYS A 352 30.89 -35.41 -60.72
C LYS A 352 31.77 -34.32 -60.08
N PRO A 353 32.53 -34.63 -59.03
CA PRO A 353 33.56 -33.73 -58.52
C PRO A 353 34.79 -33.77 -59.44
N LEU A 354 35.22 -32.62 -59.94
CA LEU A 354 36.52 -32.49 -60.60
C LEU A 354 37.52 -31.89 -59.60
N ARG A 355 38.34 -32.76 -59.01
CA ARG A 355 39.66 -32.43 -58.47
C ARG A 355 40.69 -32.94 -59.47
N ASP A 356 41.62 -32.06 -59.84
CA ASP A 356 43.09 -32.26 -59.93
C ASP A 356 43.67 -30.94 -60.49
N ALA A 357 44.56 -30.20 -59.81
CA ALA A 357 45.91 -30.47 -59.31
C ALA A 357 47.00 -29.94 -60.27
N SER A 358 47.93 -29.16 -59.69
CA SER A 358 49.25 -28.73 -60.21
C SER A 358 49.24 -27.53 -61.18
N GLY A 359 49.95 -26.42 -60.97
CA GLY A 359 50.89 -26.01 -59.92
C GLY A 359 51.59 -24.71 -60.38
N ALA A 360 52.02 -23.86 -59.44
CA ALA A 360 53.23 -23.00 -59.49
C ALA A 360 53.14 -21.86 -58.45
N HIS A 361 53.89 -22.01 -57.36
CA HIS A 361 54.52 -20.92 -56.60
C HIS A 361 55.61 -20.24 -57.47
N PRO A 362 56.21 -19.07 -57.13
CA PRO A 362 56.49 -18.53 -55.79
C PRO A 362 56.15 -17.01 -55.68
N SER A 363 56.33 -16.22 -54.61
CA SER A 363 57.24 -16.22 -53.48
C SER A 363 56.65 -15.32 -52.37
N SER A 364 56.85 -15.68 -51.10
CA SER A 364 56.88 -14.70 -49.97
C SER A 364 58.25 -13.99 -49.97
N PRO A 365 58.44 -12.82 -49.31
CA PRO A 365 58.50 -12.70 -47.84
C PRO A 365 57.85 -11.38 -47.35
N GLY A 366 57.68 -11.07 -46.07
CA GLY A 366 58.07 -11.70 -44.82
C GLY A 366 57.63 -10.77 -43.67
N THR A 367 57.28 -11.36 -42.54
CA THR A 367 57.09 -10.67 -41.26
C THR A 367 58.42 -10.71 -40.50
N PRO A 368 58.88 -9.64 -39.84
CA PRO A 368 59.87 -9.77 -38.80
C PRO A 368 59.21 -9.75 -37.42
N GLY A 369 59.58 -10.71 -36.60
CA GLY A 369 59.23 -10.80 -35.19
C GLY A 369 60.14 -9.98 -34.28
N LEU A 370 59.68 -9.88 -33.02
CA LEU A 370 60.36 -9.56 -31.76
C LEU A 370 61.90 -9.39 -31.78
N VAL A 371 62.38 -8.31 -31.17
CA VAL A 371 63.57 -8.31 -30.30
C VAL A 371 63.36 -7.38 -29.09
N ARG A 372 63.65 -7.93 -27.90
CA ARG A 372 63.80 -7.26 -26.62
C ARG A 372 65.29 -7.18 -26.30
N THR A 373 65.83 -5.98 -26.15
CA THR A 373 67.08 -5.59 -25.43
C THR A 373 66.93 -4.08 -25.18
N GLY A 374 67.01 -3.49 -23.99
CA GLY A 374 68.02 -3.65 -22.95
C GLY A 374 68.86 -2.37 -22.88
N ARG A 375 68.35 -1.32 -22.23
CA ARG A 375 69.08 -0.41 -21.32
C ARG A 375 68.12 0.56 -20.65
#